data_AF-A0A7Z8RMT0-F1
#
_entry.id   AF-A0A7Z8RMT0-F1
#
_cell.length_a   1.000
_cell.length_b   1.000
_cell.length_c   1.000
_cell.angle_alpha   90.00
_cell.angle_beta   90.00
_cell.angle_gamma   90.00
#
_symmetry.space_group_name_H-M   'P 1'
#
loop_
_entity.id
_entity.type
_entity.pdbx_description
1 polymer ?
#
loop_
_entity_poly.entity_id
_entity_poly.type
_entity_poly.pdbx_seq_one_letter_code
_entity_poly.pdbx_strand_id
1 'polypeptide(L)'
;MVKQIAILGSCVTRDNFNSLFNKNYKIFFDVVAYHHQSSVLSLMSKPLPFLEGEDLTGLRDFDKWHLRSELSKEFLGLLANKNIDYLIIDFYGDLYNSVIKLDDENYLTDNPKFKNLSFFKNHQNRINIKDEKDLFLGLWKEKIDAFFKFIKEVTPNTKVILNQSRFADTFENGKSLTAFRKQMNIQTIDVDEMNAIWDILDNYVIDNYDVITIDMNEKTYHLSETHPWKAFYVHYTMDFYDDFFHKFLNFDVNQLQSEMEHTKKKVENMVHEMECTKKKTEDMAHELETSKKTISLVTNQINDLNQINLDLLSKINVMENENFIEFIKRKRAFKKEDR
;
A
#
# COMPACT_ATOMS: atom_id res chain seq x y z
N MET A 1 -6.37 -12.27 6.84
CA MET A 1 -6.61 -10.92 7.42
C MET A 1 -7.58 -10.23 6.49
N VAL A 2 -8.60 -9.54 7.00
CA VAL A 2 -9.54 -8.80 6.14
C VAL A 2 -8.82 -7.57 5.60
N LYS A 3 -8.78 -7.43 4.28
CA LYS A 3 -8.11 -6.33 3.56
C LYS A 3 -8.99 -5.09 3.54
N GLN A 4 -8.40 -3.93 3.79
CA GLN A 4 -9.08 -2.65 3.83
C GLN A 4 -9.05 -2.03 2.43
N ILE A 5 -10.22 -1.75 1.87
CA ILE A 5 -10.35 -1.25 0.50
C ILE A 5 -10.99 0.14 0.46
N ALA A 6 -10.48 0.97 -0.44
CA ALA A 6 -11.07 2.24 -0.84
C ALA A 6 -11.58 2.13 -2.28
N ILE A 7 -12.69 2.80 -2.58
CA ILE A 7 -13.29 2.79 -3.93
C ILE A 7 -13.50 4.24 -4.40
N LEU A 8 -12.94 4.58 -5.56
CA LEU A 8 -13.29 5.78 -6.31
C LEU A 8 -13.93 5.32 -7.63
N GLY A 9 -15.25 5.34 -7.72
CA GLY A 9 -15.87 4.78 -8.92
C GLY A 9 -17.38 4.66 -8.84
N SER A 10 -17.90 3.74 -9.63
CA SER A 10 -19.32 3.60 -9.90
C SER A 10 -19.85 2.22 -9.52
N CYS A 11 -21.06 1.88 -9.99
CA CYS A 11 -21.70 0.60 -9.71
C CYS A 11 -20.84 -0.59 -10.17
N VAL A 12 -20.10 -0.47 -11.28
CA VAL A 12 -19.24 -1.56 -11.80
C VAL A 12 -18.10 -1.93 -10.88
N THR A 13 -17.73 -1.04 -9.95
CA THR A 13 -16.71 -1.31 -8.93
C THR A 13 -17.36 -1.56 -7.57
N ARG A 14 -18.23 -0.66 -7.12
CA ARG A 14 -18.87 -0.73 -5.79
C ARG A 14 -19.66 -2.02 -5.60
N ASP A 15 -20.44 -2.43 -6.60
CA ASP A 15 -21.41 -3.52 -6.41
C ASP A 15 -20.71 -4.88 -6.26
N ASN A 16 -19.45 -5.02 -6.68
CA ASN A 16 -18.64 -6.19 -6.35
C ASN A 16 -18.43 -6.37 -4.82
N PHE A 17 -18.58 -5.30 -4.04
CA PHE A 17 -18.47 -5.28 -2.58
C PHE A 17 -19.82 -4.99 -1.92
N ASN A 18 -20.87 -5.60 -2.47
CA ASN A 18 -22.23 -5.54 -1.94
C ASN A 18 -22.78 -6.95 -1.80
N SER A 19 -23.34 -7.28 -0.64
CA SER A 19 -23.83 -8.63 -0.32
C SER A 19 -25.01 -9.10 -1.17
N LEU A 20 -25.67 -8.21 -1.93
CA LEU A 20 -26.64 -8.60 -2.96
C LEU A 20 -25.97 -9.30 -4.15
N PHE A 21 -24.75 -8.90 -4.49
CA PHE A 21 -24.00 -9.42 -5.63
C PHE A 21 -22.99 -10.47 -5.17
N ASN A 22 -22.14 -10.14 -4.19
CA ASN A 22 -21.14 -11.03 -3.63
C ASN A 22 -21.39 -11.25 -2.14
N LYS A 23 -22.23 -12.22 -1.74
CA LYS A 23 -22.67 -12.42 -0.34
C LYS A 23 -21.53 -12.47 0.68
N ASN A 24 -20.39 -13.06 0.30
CA ASN A 24 -19.28 -13.40 1.20
C ASN A 24 -18.08 -12.45 1.10
N TYR A 25 -18.17 -11.33 0.38
CA TYR A 25 -17.01 -10.44 0.18
C TYR A 25 -16.37 -9.97 1.50
N LYS A 26 -17.20 -9.79 2.56
CA LYS A 26 -16.77 -9.35 3.90
C LYS A 26 -15.85 -10.33 4.65
N ILE A 27 -15.75 -11.58 4.18
CA ILE A 27 -14.76 -12.53 4.71
C ILE A 27 -13.34 -12.08 4.34
N PHE A 28 -13.19 -11.39 3.20
CA PHE A 28 -11.91 -11.06 2.59
C PHE A 28 -11.64 -9.55 2.62
N PHE A 29 -12.66 -8.71 2.42
CA PHE A 29 -12.51 -7.28 2.20
C PHE A 29 -13.47 -6.44 3.04
N ASP A 30 -13.01 -5.27 3.47
CA ASP A 30 -13.80 -4.26 4.18
C ASP A 30 -13.68 -2.90 3.48
N VAL A 31 -14.80 -2.33 3.03
CA VAL A 31 -14.85 -1.05 2.31
C VAL A 31 -14.85 0.08 3.32
N VAL A 32 -13.71 0.75 3.47
CA VAL A 32 -13.51 1.78 4.51
C VAL A 32 -13.51 3.21 3.99
N ALA A 33 -13.44 3.38 2.68
CA ALA A 33 -13.62 4.67 2.02
C ALA A 33 -14.32 4.47 0.67
N TYR A 34 -15.24 5.38 0.35
CA TYR A 34 -15.96 5.30 -0.92
C TYR A 34 -16.35 6.68 -1.44
N HIS A 35 -16.09 6.93 -2.72
CA HIS A 35 -16.54 8.09 -3.46
C HIS A 35 -17.28 7.64 -4.73
N HIS A 36 -18.56 7.99 -4.82
CA HIS A 36 -19.48 7.45 -5.82
C HIS A 36 -19.60 8.37 -7.03
N GLN A 37 -19.37 7.86 -8.24
CA GLN A 37 -19.78 8.47 -9.51
C GLN A 37 -19.43 9.98 -9.66
N SER A 38 -18.32 10.41 -9.08
CA SER A 38 -17.78 11.77 -9.26
C SER A 38 -16.72 11.77 -10.34
N SER A 39 -16.62 12.89 -11.07
CA SER A 39 -15.45 13.22 -11.86
C SER A 39 -14.25 13.53 -10.96
N VAL A 40 -13.04 13.20 -11.43
CA VAL A 40 -11.79 13.56 -10.74
C VAL A 40 -11.59 15.08 -10.70
N LEU A 41 -12.10 15.83 -11.67
CA LEU A 41 -12.08 17.29 -11.67
C LEU A 41 -12.73 17.83 -10.40
N SER A 42 -13.90 17.29 -10.07
CA SER A 42 -14.63 17.66 -8.86
C SER A 42 -13.94 17.16 -7.60
N LEU A 43 -13.47 15.91 -7.59
CA LEU A 43 -12.82 15.32 -6.40
C LEU A 43 -11.59 16.14 -5.97
N MET A 44 -10.80 16.59 -6.94
CA MET A 44 -9.58 17.37 -6.73
C MET A 44 -9.81 18.88 -6.61
N SER A 45 -11.07 19.33 -6.67
CA SER A 45 -11.45 20.71 -6.37
C SER A 45 -11.52 20.96 -4.85
N LYS A 46 -11.59 22.22 -4.44
CA LYS A 46 -11.75 22.55 -3.02
C LYS A 46 -13.12 22.07 -2.50
N PRO A 47 -13.21 21.68 -1.22
CA PRO A 47 -14.49 21.44 -0.58
C PRO A 47 -15.39 22.67 -0.68
N LEU A 48 -16.66 22.43 -0.99
CA LEU A 48 -17.69 23.46 -1.01
C LEU A 48 -18.44 23.46 0.32
N PRO A 49 -18.88 24.63 0.81
CA PRO A 49 -19.79 24.67 1.94
C PRO A 49 -21.05 23.86 1.60
N PHE A 50 -21.65 23.27 2.63
CA PHE A 50 -22.94 22.62 2.45
C PHE A 50 -23.96 23.66 1.96
N LEU A 51 -24.88 23.23 1.10
CA LEU A 51 -25.86 24.11 0.48
C LEU A 51 -26.95 24.50 1.49
N GLU A 52 -26.63 25.42 2.40
CA GLU A 52 -27.55 25.95 3.39
C GLU A 52 -28.78 26.57 2.68
N GLY A 53 -29.98 26.11 3.04
CA GLY A 53 -31.23 26.56 2.45
C GLY A 53 -31.74 25.76 1.26
N GLU A 54 -31.01 24.73 0.79
CA GLU A 54 -31.56 23.78 -0.19
C GLU A 54 -32.59 22.85 0.43
N ASP A 55 -33.67 22.61 -0.30
CA ASP A 55 -34.66 21.60 0.06
C ASP A 55 -34.18 20.21 -0.36
N LEU A 56 -33.79 19.40 0.64
CA LEU A 56 -33.33 18.03 0.46
C LEU A 56 -34.39 16.98 0.79
N THR A 57 -35.66 17.35 1.06
CA THR A 57 -36.68 16.39 1.49
C THR A 57 -36.98 15.33 0.43
N GLY A 58 -36.81 15.67 -0.85
CA GLY A 58 -36.99 14.75 -1.98
C GLY A 58 -35.84 13.74 -2.19
N LEU A 59 -34.73 13.87 -1.46
CA LEU A 59 -33.57 12.99 -1.60
C LEU A 59 -33.62 11.83 -0.60
N ARG A 60 -33.28 10.63 -1.08
CA ARG A 60 -33.06 9.45 -0.23
C ARG A 60 -31.75 9.61 0.55
N ASP A 61 -31.59 8.86 1.65
CA ASP A 61 -30.40 8.96 2.50
C ASP A 61 -29.09 8.70 1.74
N PHE A 62 -29.09 7.73 0.82
CA PHE A 62 -27.93 7.50 -0.05
C PHE A 62 -27.61 8.72 -0.94
N ASP A 63 -28.64 9.38 -1.48
CA ASP A 63 -28.43 10.55 -2.35
C ASP A 63 -28.01 11.79 -1.53
N LYS A 64 -28.47 11.93 -0.28
CA LYS A 64 -27.97 12.94 0.67
C LYS A 64 -26.51 12.70 1.06
N TRP A 65 -26.15 11.44 1.35
CA TRP A 65 -24.76 11.06 1.61
C TRP A 65 -23.87 11.36 0.39
N HIS A 66 -24.34 11.01 -0.81
CA HIS A 66 -23.63 11.27 -2.06
C HIS A 66 -23.40 12.77 -2.26
N LEU A 67 -24.43 13.60 -2.11
CA LEU A 67 -24.28 15.06 -2.19
C LEU A 67 -23.28 15.59 -1.15
N ARG A 68 -23.37 15.14 0.10
CA ARG A 68 -22.43 15.56 1.16
C ARG A 68 -20.99 15.15 0.83
N SER A 69 -20.76 13.92 0.38
CA SER A 69 -19.45 13.43 -0.03
C SER A 69 -18.91 14.24 -1.22
N GLU A 70 -19.76 14.53 -2.19
CA GLU A 70 -19.44 15.35 -3.35
C GLU A 70 -19.02 16.78 -2.95
N LEU A 71 -19.72 17.42 -2.01
CA LEU A 71 -19.38 18.78 -1.57
C LEU A 71 -18.15 18.80 -0.66
N SER A 72 -18.06 17.88 0.30
CA SER A 72 -17.02 17.89 1.33
C SER A 72 -15.67 17.34 0.86
N LYS A 73 -15.63 16.56 -0.22
CA LYS A 73 -14.44 15.81 -0.69
C LYS A 73 -13.82 14.93 0.40
N GLU A 74 -14.63 14.45 1.35
CA GLU A 74 -14.15 13.71 2.53
C GLU A 74 -13.34 12.46 2.19
N PHE A 75 -13.52 11.91 0.99
CA PHE A 75 -12.80 10.75 0.49
C PHE A 75 -11.28 10.95 0.53
N LEU A 76 -10.77 12.13 0.17
CA LEU A 76 -9.33 12.42 0.25
C LEU A 76 -8.83 12.34 1.69
N GLY A 77 -9.61 12.86 2.65
CA GLY A 77 -9.30 12.74 4.07
C GLY A 77 -9.36 11.29 4.56
N LEU A 78 -10.28 10.48 4.05
CA LEU A 78 -10.34 9.05 4.39
C LEU A 78 -9.12 8.29 3.87
N LEU A 79 -8.65 8.57 2.65
CA LEU A 79 -7.43 7.98 2.10
C LEU A 79 -6.19 8.28 2.96
N ALA A 80 -6.09 9.50 3.50
CA ALA A 80 -4.96 9.91 4.33
C ALA A 80 -4.98 9.32 5.75
N ASN A 81 -6.16 8.96 6.27
CA ASN A 81 -6.33 8.59 7.68
C ASN A 81 -6.67 7.10 7.90
N LYS A 82 -6.82 6.32 6.83
CA LYS A 82 -7.12 4.89 6.89
C LYS A 82 -5.93 4.10 6.35
N ASN A 83 -5.68 2.91 6.91
CA ASN A 83 -4.72 1.98 6.33
C ASN A 83 -5.42 1.26 5.16
N ILE A 84 -5.15 1.69 3.93
CA ILE A 84 -5.76 1.15 2.72
C ILE A 84 -4.80 0.15 2.07
N ASP A 85 -5.20 -1.11 1.96
CA ASP A 85 -4.47 -2.12 1.19
C ASP A 85 -4.65 -1.88 -0.32
N TYR A 86 -5.91 -1.67 -0.74
CA TYR A 86 -6.29 -1.54 -2.16
C TYR A 86 -7.16 -0.31 -2.39
N LEU A 87 -6.80 0.53 -3.36
CA LEU A 87 -7.66 1.57 -3.92
C LEU A 87 -8.13 1.11 -5.29
N ILE A 88 -9.42 0.86 -5.45
CA ILE A 88 -10.00 0.44 -6.74
C ILE A 88 -10.67 1.64 -7.40
N ILE A 89 -10.30 1.90 -8.66
CA ILE A 89 -10.75 3.06 -9.43
C ILE A 89 -11.46 2.66 -10.73
N ASP A 90 -12.48 3.42 -11.11
CA ASP A 90 -13.05 3.44 -12.47
C ASP A 90 -13.43 4.87 -12.87
N PHE A 91 -13.48 5.15 -14.18
CA PHE A 91 -13.70 6.50 -14.73
C PHE A 91 -15.12 6.75 -15.24
N TYR A 92 -16.09 5.93 -14.84
CA TYR A 92 -17.49 6.15 -15.25
C TYR A 92 -17.99 7.56 -14.92
N GLY A 93 -17.59 8.10 -13.76
CA GLY A 93 -17.99 9.43 -13.30
C GLY A 93 -17.56 10.54 -14.26
N ASP A 94 -16.34 10.45 -14.81
CA ASP A 94 -15.77 11.38 -15.78
C ASP A 94 -16.41 11.24 -17.18
N LEU A 95 -16.88 10.04 -17.52
CA LEU A 95 -17.47 9.75 -18.83
C LEU A 95 -18.94 10.13 -18.91
N TYR A 96 -19.72 9.75 -17.89
CA TYR A 96 -21.17 9.82 -17.94
C TYR A 96 -21.74 11.15 -17.45
N ASN A 97 -21.08 11.79 -16.47
CA ASN A 97 -21.54 13.05 -15.91
C ASN A 97 -20.77 14.21 -16.54
N SER A 98 -21.47 15.33 -16.76
CA SER A 98 -20.79 16.59 -16.99
C SER A 98 -20.25 17.16 -15.68
N VAL A 99 -19.42 18.19 -15.76
CA VAL A 99 -18.96 18.96 -14.60
C VAL A 99 -19.44 20.41 -14.72
N ILE A 100 -19.87 20.98 -13.60
CA ILE A 100 -20.11 22.40 -13.43
C ILE A 100 -18.78 23.09 -13.18
N LYS A 101 -18.38 24.04 -14.04
CA LYS A 101 -17.26 24.93 -13.75
C LYS A 101 -17.75 26.09 -12.86
N LEU A 102 -17.25 26.15 -11.62
CA LEU A 102 -17.60 27.20 -10.66
C LEU A 102 -16.65 28.39 -10.77
N ASP A 103 -15.36 28.10 -10.90
CA ASP A 103 -14.29 29.05 -11.21
C ASP A 103 -13.17 28.33 -11.98
N ASP A 104 -11.99 28.92 -12.11
CA ASP A 104 -10.89 28.33 -12.88
C ASP A 104 -10.28 27.06 -12.27
N GLU A 105 -10.46 26.82 -10.97
CA GLU A 105 -9.87 25.68 -10.26
C GLU A 105 -10.91 24.77 -9.58
N ASN A 106 -12.16 25.21 -9.48
CA ASN A 106 -13.22 24.47 -8.81
C ASN A 106 -14.30 23.98 -9.76
N TYR A 107 -14.55 22.68 -9.67
CA TYR A 107 -15.52 21.93 -10.43
C TYR A 107 -16.45 21.17 -9.49
N LEU A 108 -17.66 20.91 -9.95
CA LEU A 108 -18.63 20.06 -9.28
C LEU A 108 -19.19 19.05 -10.28
N THR A 109 -19.32 17.79 -9.90
CA THR A 109 -19.92 16.79 -10.79
C THR A 109 -21.41 17.07 -10.93
N ASP A 110 -21.88 17.27 -12.16
CA ASP A 110 -23.29 17.56 -12.45
C ASP A 110 -24.11 16.27 -12.50
N ASN A 111 -24.31 15.66 -11.33
CA ASN A 111 -25.10 14.45 -11.25
C ASN A 111 -26.60 14.77 -11.48
N PRO A 112 -27.28 14.11 -12.44
CA PRO A 112 -28.69 14.39 -12.75
C PRO A 112 -29.66 14.24 -11.57
N LYS A 113 -29.26 13.53 -10.50
CA LYS A 113 -30.05 13.42 -9.26
C LYS A 113 -30.21 14.76 -8.54
N PHE A 114 -29.26 15.67 -8.69
CA PHE A 114 -29.23 16.95 -7.98
C PHE A 114 -29.70 18.13 -8.83
N LYS A 115 -30.06 17.89 -10.10
CA LYS A 115 -30.48 18.92 -11.07
C LYS A 115 -31.63 19.82 -10.62
N ASN A 116 -32.42 19.38 -9.64
CA ASN A 116 -33.58 20.12 -9.15
C ASN A 116 -33.23 21.11 -8.02
N LEU A 117 -32.06 20.95 -7.39
CA LEU A 117 -31.56 21.86 -6.36
C LEU A 117 -31.23 23.22 -6.99
N SER A 118 -31.47 24.29 -6.23
CA SER A 118 -31.33 25.67 -6.72
C SER A 118 -29.89 25.97 -7.15
N PHE A 119 -28.91 25.47 -6.39
CA PHE A 119 -27.49 25.57 -6.70
C PHE A 119 -27.16 25.03 -8.09
N PHE A 120 -27.62 23.81 -8.40
CA PHE A 120 -27.35 23.16 -9.69
C PHE A 120 -28.08 23.84 -10.85
N LYS A 121 -29.28 24.40 -10.59
CA LYS A 121 -30.03 25.20 -11.56
C LYS A 121 -29.42 26.58 -11.83
N ASN A 122 -28.79 27.20 -10.85
CA ASN A 122 -28.28 28.56 -10.99
C ASN A 122 -26.91 28.60 -11.68
N HIS A 123 -26.14 27.51 -11.61
CA HIS A 123 -24.91 27.37 -12.36
C HIS A 123 -25.21 26.67 -13.69
N GLN A 124 -24.85 27.29 -14.81
CA GLN A 124 -25.13 26.74 -16.15
C GLN A 124 -23.87 26.41 -16.95
N ASN A 125 -22.69 26.78 -16.45
CA ASN A 125 -21.42 26.50 -17.11
C ASN A 125 -21.07 25.01 -16.96
N ARG A 126 -21.42 24.20 -17.96
CA ARG A 126 -21.20 22.76 -17.99
C ARG A 126 -20.14 22.41 -19.01
N ILE A 127 -19.18 21.58 -18.59
CA ILE A 127 -18.17 20.98 -19.46
C ILE A 127 -18.40 19.48 -19.45
N ASN A 128 -18.37 18.84 -20.60
CA ASN A 128 -18.45 17.39 -20.67
C ASN A 128 -17.51 16.83 -21.75
N ILE A 129 -17.09 15.58 -21.57
CA ILE A 129 -16.10 14.95 -22.43
C ILE A 129 -16.60 14.68 -23.85
N LYS A 130 -17.92 14.67 -24.07
CA LYS A 130 -18.52 14.42 -25.38
C LYS A 130 -18.48 15.68 -26.26
N ASP A 131 -18.91 16.80 -25.71
CA ASP A 131 -19.03 18.06 -26.46
C ASP A 131 -17.70 18.83 -26.48
N GLU A 132 -16.87 18.67 -25.45
CA GLU A 132 -15.62 19.43 -25.24
C GLU A 132 -14.43 18.51 -24.95
N LYS A 133 -14.28 17.43 -25.74
CA LYS A 133 -13.32 16.35 -25.52
C LYS A 133 -11.90 16.82 -25.18
N ASP A 134 -11.29 17.65 -26.03
CA ASP A 134 -9.88 18.06 -25.85
C ASP A 134 -9.69 18.91 -24.59
N LEU A 135 -10.62 19.83 -24.33
CA LEU A 135 -10.62 20.65 -23.12
C LEU A 135 -10.78 19.78 -21.87
N PHE A 136 -11.78 18.91 -21.87
CA PHE A 136 -12.06 18.03 -20.74
C PHE A 136 -10.88 17.10 -20.46
N LEU A 137 -10.30 16.48 -21.49
CA LEU A 137 -9.14 15.59 -21.35
C LEU A 137 -7.91 16.34 -20.82
N GLY A 138 -7.69 17.59 -21.23
CA GLY A 138 -6.61 18.42 -20.69
C GLY A 138 -6.75 18.64 -19.19
N LEU A 139 -7.95 19.06 -18.74
CA LEU A 139 -8.26 19.27 -17.33
C LEU A 139 -8.23 17.96 -16.54
N TRP A 140 -8.75 16.89 -17.13
CA TRP A 140 -8.76 15.58 -16.49
C TRP A 140 -7.35 15.06 -16.24
N LYS A 141 -6.44 15.18 -17.21
CA LYS A 141 -5.02 14.81 -17.05
C LYS A 141 -4.37 15.57 -15.90
N GLU A 142 -4.56 16.88 -15.83
CA GLU A 142 -4.03 17.68 -14.73
C GLU A 142 -4.53 17.19 -13.35
N LYS A 143 -5.85 16.95 -13.23
CA LYS A 143 -6.46 16.58 -11.95
C LYS A 143 -6.19 15.10 -11.57
N ILE A 144 -6.15 14.18 -12.54
CA ILE A 144 -5.77 12.78 -12.26
C ILE A 144 -4.29 12.70 -11.86
N ASP A 145 -3.42 13.50 -12.47
CA ASP A 145 -2.01 13.55 -12.08
C ASP A 145 -1.84 14.06 -10.63
N ALA A 146 -2.60 15.10 -10.27
CA ALA A 146 -2.65 15.61 -8.91
C ALA A 146 -3.20 14.55 -7.92
N PHE A 147 -4.19 13.75 -8.33
CA PHE A 147 -4.74 12.68 -7.51
C PHE A 147 -3.72 11.55 -7.26
N PHE A 148 -3.01 11.08 -8.28
CA PHE A 148 -1.97 10.06 -8.10
C PHE A 148 -0.79 10.57 -7.29
N LYS A 149 -0.40 11.84 -7.46
CA LYS A 149 0.58 12.49 -6.59
C LYS A 149 0.11 12.48 -5.14
N PHE A 150 -1.14 12.87 -4.88
CA PHE A 150 -1.73 12.85 -3.55
C PHE A 150 -1.70 11.45 -2.91
N ILE A 151 -2.14 10.41 -3.64
CA ILE A 151 -2.13 9.01 -3.15
C ILE A 151 -0.72 8.60 -2.72
N LYS A 152 0.28 8.87 -3.56
CA LYS A 152 1.68 8.53 -3.29
C LYS A 152 2.21 9.22 -2.03
N GLU A 153 1.75 10.43 -1.75
CA GLU A 153 2.16 11.20 -0.56
C GLU A 153 1.48 10.69 0.71
N VAL A 154 0.17 10.42 0.68
CA VAL A 154 -0.60 10.13 1.90
C VAL A 154 -0.73 8.65 2.22
N THR A 155 -0.67 7.77 1.20
CA THR A 155 -0.81 6.32 1.38
C THR A 155 0.12 5.54 0.43
N PRO A 156 1.45 5.69 0.57
CA PRO A 156 2.46 5.19 -0.38
C PRO A 156 2.48 3.66 -0.56
N ASN A 157 1.89 2.91 0.37
CA ASN A 157 1.86 1.44 0.32
C ASN A 157 0.54 0.90 -0.27
N THR A 158 -0.44 1.76 -0.56
CA THR A 158 -1.69 1.34 -1.18
C THR A 158 -1.44 0.92 -2.61
N LYS A 159 -1.94 -0.25 -2.98
CA LYS A 159 -1.94 -0.70 -4.36
C LYS A 159 -3.16 -0.15 -5.08
N VAL A 160 -2.95 0.54 -6.18
CA VAL A 160 -4.03 1.07 -7.01
C VAL A 160 -4.43 0.02 -8.04
N ILE A 161 -5.74 -0.24 -8.12
CA ILE A 161 -6.33 -1.21 -9.04
C ILE A 161 -7.29 -0.47 -9.97
N LEU A 162 -7.03 -0.52 -11.27
CA LEU A 162 -7.92 0.00 -12.30
C LEU A 162 -8.91 -1.09 -12.72
N ASN A 163 -10.20 -0.85 -12.49
CA ASN A 163 -11.28 -1.72 -12.96
C ASN A 163 -11.64 -1.34 -14.41
N GLN A 164 -11.16 -2.12 -15.38
CA GLN A 164 -11.43 -1.89 -16.79
C GLN A 164 -12.76 -2.52 -17.19
N SER A 165 -13.84 -1.81 -16.89
CA SER A 165 -15.20 -2.12 -17.31
C SER A 165 -15.61 -1.24 -18.50
N ARG A 166 -16.66 -1.62 -19.24
CA ARG A 166 -17.14 -0.82 -20.38
C ARG A 166 -18.64 -0.59 -20.30
N PHE A 167 -19.16 0.29 -21.15
CA PHE A 167 -20.59 0.33 -21.40
C PHE A 167 -20.96 -0.88 -22.27
N ALA A 168 -22.06 -1.55 -21.93
CA ALA A 168 -22.67 -2.58 -22.76
C ALA A 168 -24.07 -2.15 -23.20
N ASP A 169 -24.55 -2.67 -24.33
CA ASP A 169 -25.88 -2.33 -24.87
C ASP A 169 -26.85 -3.51 -24.90
N THR A 170 -26.36 -4.75 -24.73
CA THR A 170 -27.15 -5.95 -25.03
C THR A 170 -27.57 -6.69 -23.76
N PHE A 171 -28.84 -7.07 -23.69
CA PHE A 171 -29.36 -8.03 -22.71
C PHE A 171 -29.10 -9.47 -23.19
N GLU A 172 -29.24 -10.47 -22.30
CA GLU A 172 -29.06 -11.90 -22.64
C GLU A 172 -29.99 -12.39 -23.77
N ASN A 173 -31.17 -11.78 -23.92
CA ASN A 173 -32.11 -12.10 -24.99
C ASN A 173 -31.79 -11.41 -26.33
N GLY A 174 -30.64 -10.73 -26.44
CA GLY A 174 -30.18 -10.03 -27.64
C GLY A 174 -30.84 -8.67 -27.89
N LYS A 175 -31.75 -8.20 -27.03
CA LYS A 175 -32.33 -6.86 -27.16
C LYS A 175 -31.32 -5.78 -26.77
N SER A 176 -31.46 -4.61 -27.38
CA SER A 176 -30.64 -3.43 -27.11
C SER A 176 -31.31 -2.50 -26.08
N LEU A 177 -30.55 -2.10 -25.04
CA LEU A 177 -30.96 -1.07 -24.08
C LEU A 177 -31.12 0.29 -24.77
N THR A 178 -30.22 0.64 -25.69
CA THR A 178 -30.31 1.89 -26.46
C THR A 178 -31.59 1.93 -27.29
N ALA A 179 -31.94 0.85 -27.97
CA ALA A 179 -33.19 0.77 -28.73
C ALA A 179 -34.41 0.94 -27.81
N PHE A 180 -34.43 0.25 -26.66
CA PHE A 180 -35.48 0.40 -25.65
C PHE A 180 -35.59 1.84 -25.13
N ARG A 181 -34.47 2.47 -24.77
CA ARG A 181 -34.45 3.84 -24.23
C ARG A 181 -34.90 4.87 -25.28
N LYS A 182 -34.51 4.71 -26.56
CA LYS A 182 -35.01 5.54 -27.67
C LYS A 182 -36.53 5.44 -27.80
N GLN A 183 -37.10 4.24 -27.74
CA GLN A 183 -38.56 4.04 -27.77
C GLN A 183 -39.27 4.75 -26.61
N MET A 184 -38.64 4.80 -25.43
CA MET A 184 -39.18 5.42 -24.23
C MET A 184 -38.86 6.92 -24.11
N ASN A 185 -38.22 7.54 -25.12
CA ASN A 185 -37.72 8.91 -25.07
C ASN A 185 -36.83 9.20 -23.84
N ILE A 186 -35.99 8.23 -23.48
CA ILE A 186 -35.02 8.33 -22.40
C ILE A 186 -33.64 8.59 -23.02
N GLN A 187 -32.87 9.49 -22.41
CA GLN A 187 -31.50 9.82 -22.83
C GLN A 187 -30.64 8.55 -23.02
N THR A 188 -29.95 8.47 -24.15
CA THR A 188 -29.03 7.38 -24.51
C THR A 188 -27.59 7.88 -24.59
N ILE A 189 -26.65 6.94 -24.62
CA ILE A 189 -25.25 7.19 -24.98
C ILE A 189 -24.94 6.52 -26.32
N ASP A 190 -23.86 6.96 -26.95
CA ASP A 190 -23.19 6.18 -27.98
C ASP A 190 -22.17 5.26 -27.28
N VAL A 191 -22.44 3.96 -27.26
CA VAL A 191 -21.65 3.01 -26.47
C VAL A 191 -20.23 2.88 -26.99
N ASP A 192 -20.05 2.87 -28.31
CA ASP A 192 -18.73 2.70 -28.94
C ASP A 192 -17.89 3.96 -28.76
N GLU A 193 -18.49 5.14 -28.97
CA GLU A 193 -17.81 6.42 -28.74
C GLU A 193 -17.38 6.56 -27.27
N MET A 194 -18.27 6.27 -26.32
CA MET A 194 -17.96 6.39 -24.89
C MET A 194 -16.92 5.39 -24.43
N ASN A 195 -16.93 4.15 -24.95
CA ASN A 195 -15.91 3.16 -24.66
C ASN A 195 -14.54 3.54 -25.25
N ALA A 196 -14.51 4.12 -26.45
CA ALA A 196 -13.26 4.63 -27.02
C ALA A 196 -12.66 5.78 -26.20
N ILE A 197 -13.49 6.60 -25.55
CA ILE A 197 -13.02 7.61 -24.60
C ILE A 197 -12.58 6.96 -23.29
N TRP A 198 -13.30 5.95 -22.79
CA TRP A 198 -12.88 5.20 -21.60
C TRP A 198 -11.49 4.58 -21.79
N ASP A 199 -11.22 4.00 -22.95
CA ASP A 199 -9.90 3.47 -23.31
C ASP A 199 -8.80 4.55 -23.20
N ILE A 200 -9.08 5.79 -23.61
CA ILE A 200 -8.12 6.90 -23.49
C ILE A 200 -7.81 7.20 -22.01
N LEU A 201 -8.83 7.21 -21.15
CA LEU A 201 -8.65 7.46 -19.71
C LEU A 201 -7.86 6.33 -19.05
N ASP A 202 -8.25 5.08 -19.31
CA ASP A 202 -7.59 3.88 -18.78
C ASP A 202 -6.12 3.82 -19.23
N ASN A 203 -5.86 3.96 -20.54
CA ASN A 203 -4.50 3.89 -21.09
C ASN A 203 -3.62 5.00 -20.55
N TYR A 204 -4.14 6.23 -20.39
CA TYR A 204 -3.37 7.30 -19.77
C TYR A 204 -2.89 6.92 -18.37
N VAL A 205 -3.75 6.32 -17.55
CA VAL A 205 -3.37 5.90 -16.20
C VAL A 205 -2.37 4.74 -16.22
N ILE A 206 -2.61 3.73 -17.06
CA ILE A 206 -1.72 2.56 -17.22
C ILE A 206 -0.31 3.00 -17.67
N ASP A 207 -0.23 3.95 -18.60
CA ASP A 207 1.04 4.39 -19.18
C ASP A 207 1.87 5.28 -18.23
N ASN A 208 1.23 5.94 -17.26
CA ASN A 208 1.87 6.96 -16.41
C ASN A 208 2.02 6.54 -14.94
N TYR A 209 1.31 5.51 -14.47
CA TYR A 209 1.28 5.11 -13.07
C TYR A 209 1.43 3.60 -12.87
N ASP A 210 1.99 3.21 -11.72
CA ASP A 210 2.04 1.82 -11.29
C ASP A 210 0.65 1.39 -10.79
N VAL A 211 -0.14 0.83 -11.69
CA VAL A 211 -1.49 0.32 -11.42
C VAL A 211 -1.61 -1.14 -11.82
N ILE A 212 -2.38 -1.89 -11.04
CA ILE A 212 -2.81 -3.24 -11.40
C ILE A 212 -4.13 -3.12 -12.15
N THR A 213 -4.30 -3.86 -13.24
CA THR A 213 -5.56 -3.89 -13.99
C THR A 213 -6.37 -5.13 -13.64
N ILE A 214 -7.68 -4.95 -13.48
CA ILE A 214 -8.64 -6.03 -13.58
C ILE A 214 -9.38 -5.83 -14.90
N ASP A 215 -9.00 -6.61 -15.90
CA ASP A 215 -9.60 -6.52 -17.23
C ASP A 215 -10.92 -7.30 -17.29
N MET A 216 -12.03 -6.57 -17.44
CA MET A 216 -13.36 -7.15 -17.60
C MET A 216 -13.81 -7.16 -19.07
N ASN A 217 -12.88 -7.02 -20.02
CA ASN A 217 -13.17 -7.00 -21.45
C ASN A 217 -12.76 -8.29 -22.19
N GLU A 218 -12.15 -9.24 -21.49
CA GLU A 218 -11.75 -10.55 -22.05
C GLU A 218 -12.94 -11.38 -22.58
N LYS A 219 -14.15 -11.08 -22.11
CA LYS A 219 -15.40 -11.65 -22.63
C LYS A 219 -16.50 -10.60 -22.68
N THR A 220 -17.52 -10.85 -23.49
CA THR A 220 -18.72 -10.02 -23.54
C THR A 220 -19.64 -10.34 -22.36
N TYR A 221 -20.01 -9.30 -21.61
CA TYR A 221 -21.02 -9.38 -20.55
C TYR A 221 -22.34 -8.76 -21.01
N HIS A 222 -23.44 -9.29 -20.49
CA HIS A 222 -24.79 -8.80 -20.80
C HIS A 222 -25.36 -7.93 -19.69
N LEU A 223 -26.25 -7.02 -20.06
CA LEU A 223 -27.01 -6.23 -19.12
C LEU A 223 -28.11 -7.06 -18.45
N SER A 224 -28.45 -6.72 -17.20
CA SER A 224 -29.56 -7.32 -16.49
C SER A 224 -30.83 -6.46 -16.58
N GLU A 225 -31.90 -7.01 -17.13
CA GLU A 225 -33.22 -6.36 -17.16
C GLU A 225 -33.81 -6.15 -15.76
N THR A 226 -33.46 -7.03 -14.82
CA THR A 226 -33.99 -7.07 -13.45
C THR A 226 -32.96 -6.66 -12.40
N HIS A 227 -31.93 -5.93 -12.82
CA HIS A 227 -30.88 -5.46 -11.92
C HIS A 227 -31.48 -4.73 -10.70
N PRO A 228 -30.97 -4.92 -9.46
CA PRO A 228 -31.49 -4.23 -8.27
C PRO A 228 -31.53 -2.70 -8.41
N TRP A 229 -30.66 -2.15 -9.26
CA TRP A 229 -30.56 -0.72 -9.56
C TRP A 229 -31.21 -0.32 -10.91
N LYS A 230 -32.09 -1.16 -11.45
CA LYS A 230 -32.74 -1.06 -12.79
C LYS A 230 -31.78 -1.27 -13.95
N ALA A 231 -32.30 -1.55 -15.14
CA ALA A 231 -31.50 -1.70 -16.35
C ALA A 231 -30.74 -0.41 -16.70
N PHE A 232 -29.44 -0.53 -16.93
CA PHE A 232 -28.57 0.57 -17.31
C PHE A 232 -27.29 0.04 -17.98
N TYR A 233 -26.56 0.90 -18.70
CA TYR A 233 -25.42 0.52 -19.56
C TYR A 233 -24.23 -0.13 -18.86
N VAL A 234 -24.23 -0.16 -17.53
CA VAL A 234 -23.18 -0.76 -16.69
C VAL A 234 -23.75 -1.66 -15.59
N HIS A 235 -25.02 -2.06 -15.71
CA HIS A 235 -25.71 -2.94 -14.78
C HIS A 235 -25.82 -4.32 -15.39
N TYR A 236 -24.80 -5.13 -15.12
CA TYR A 236 -24.59 -6.42 -15.74
C TYR A 236 -25.39 -7.53 -15.08
N THR A 237 -25.39 -8.69 -15.74
CA THR A 237 -25.75 -9.98 -15.15
C THR A 237 -24.76 -10.39 -14.05
N MET A 238 -25.16 -11.36 -13.22
CA MET A 238 -24.40 -11.74 -12.02
C MET A 238 -22.99 -12.27 -12.33
N ASP A 239 -22.80 -12.87 -13.50
CA ASP A 239 -21.52 -13.42 -13.92
C ASP A 239 -20.41 -12.36 -14.03
N PHE A 240 -20.75 -11.10 -14.32
CA PHE A 240 -19.81 -9.98 -14.25
C PHE A 240 -19.24 -9.78 -12.84
N TYR A 241 -20.13 -9.74 -11.85
CA TYR A 241 -19.75 -9.50 -10.46
C TYR A 241 -19.00 -10.68 -9.86
N ASP A 242 -19.36 -11.91 -10.25
CA ASP A 242 -18.66 -13.13 -9.86
C ASP A 242 -17.25 -13.17 -10.45
N ASP A 243 -17.10 -12.87 -11.75
CA ASP A 243 -15.80 -12.92 -12.44
C ASP A 243 -14.85 -11.82 -11.94
N PHE A 244 -15.35 -10.59 -11.74
CA PHE A 244 -14.55 -9.53 -11.12
C PHE A 244 -14.06 -9.97 -9.75
N PHE A 245 -14.97 -10.49 -8.92
CA PHE A 245 -14.63 -10.87 -7.55
C PHE A 245 -13.62 -12.03 -7.52
N HIS A 246 -13.75 -13.01 -8.39
CA HIS A 246 -12.77 -14.10 -8.55
C HIS A 246 -11.41 -13.57 -9.01
N LYS A 247 -11.36 -12.68 -10.01
CA LYS A 247 -10.10 -12.07 -10.47
C LYS A 247 -9.42 -11.30 -9.34
N PHE A 248 -10.18 -10.48 -8.62
CA PHE A 248 -9.64 -9.69 -7.50
C PHE A 248 -9.16 -10.57 -6.33
N LEU A 249 -9.94 -11.59 -5.95
CA LEU A 249 -9.57 -12.52 -4.88
C LEU A 249 -8.32 -13.32 -5.25
N ASN A 250 -8.23 -13.83 -6.48
CA ASN A 250 -7.05 -14.55 -6.95
C ASN A 250 -5.81 -13.65 -6.93
N PHE A 251 -5.96 -12.37 -7.32
CA PHE A 251 -4.89 -11.40 -7.21
C PHE A 251 -4.42 -11.21 -5.75
N ASP A 252 -5.33 -11.02 -4.80
CA ASP A 252 -4.99 -10.89 -3.37
C ASP A 252 -4.29 -12.13 -2.82
N VAL A 253 -4.79 -13.33 -3.16
CA VAL A 253 -4.18 -14.60 -2.74
C VAL A 253 -2.77 -14.75 -3.30
N ASN A 254 -2.55 -14.42 -4.57
CA ASN A 254 -1.22 -14.48 -5.19
C ASN A 254 -0.25 -13.49 -4.53
N GLN A 255 -0.74 -12.31 -4.14
CA GLN A 255 0.06 -11.33 -3.42
C GLN A 255 0.50 -11.88 -2.05
N LEU A 256 -0.42 -12.47 -1.30
CA LEU A 256 -0.12 -13.08 0.00
C LEU A 256 0.89 -14.22 -0.13
N GLN A 257 0.76 -15.06 -1.17
CA GLN A 257 1.71 -16.15 -1.44
C GLN A 257 3.11 -15.61 -1.75
N SER A 258 3.22 -14.54 -2.54
CA SER A 258 4.49 -13.88 -2.84
C SER A 258 5.17 -13.32 -1.58
N GLU A 259 4.39 -12.67 -0.70
CA GLU A 259 4.86 -12.13 0.58
C GLU A 259 5.32 -13.24 1.53
N MET A 260 4.59 -14.35 1.58
CA MET A 260 4.96 -15.53 2.37
C MET A 260 6.28 -16.14 1.91
N GLU A 261 6.46 -16.32 0.60
CA GLU A 261 7.69 -16.90 0.04
C GLU A 261 8.90 -15.98 0.27
N HIS A 262 8.72 -14.66 0.11
CA HIS A 262 9.75 -13.68 0.44
C HIS A 262 10.15 -13.74 1.93
N THR A 263 9.15 -13.82 2.82
CA THR A 263 9.37 -13.90 4.26
C THR A 263 10.09 -15.19 4.64
N LYS A 264 9.68 -16.33 4.06
CA LYS A 264 10.32 -17.63 4.27
C LYS A 264 11.80 -17.58 3.90
N LYS A 265 12.13 -17.03 2.73
CA LYS A 265 13.53 -16.87 2.28
C LYS A 265 14.34 -15.99 3.22
N LYS A 266 13.75 -14.92 3.75
CA LYS A 266 14.40 -14.05 4.74
C LYS A 266 14.70 -14.81 6.04
N VAL A 267 13.77 -15.63 6.52
CA VAL A 267 13.96 -16.48 7.70
C VAL A 267 15.06 -17.51 7.46
N GLU A 268 15.07 -18.19 6.31
CA GLU A 268 16.12 -19.15 5.94
C GLU A 268 17.51 -18.51 5.96
N ASN A 269 17.64 -17.29 5.39
CA ASN A 269 18.90 -16.54 5.43
C ASN A 269 19.31 -16.20 6.87
N MET A 270 18.36 -15.73 7.70
CA MET A 270 18.64 -15.42 9.11
C MET A 270 19.09 -16.67 9.89
N VAL A 271 18.46 -17.83 9.66
CA VAL A 271 18.87 -19.10 10.28
C VAL A 271 20.29 -19.48 9.85
N HIS A 272 20.62 -19.36 8.57
CA HIS A 272 21.96 -19.63 8.06
C HIS A 272 23.03 -18.70 8.68
N GLU A 273 22.73 -17.41 8.81
CA GLU A 273 23.60 -16.43 9.46
C GLU A 273 23.80 -16.74 10.96
N MET A 274 22.72 -17.15 11.65
CA MET A 274 22.78 -17.59 13.04
C MET A 274 23.65 -18.84 13.21
N GLU A 275 23.53 -19.84 12.33
CA GLU A 275 24.36 -21.05 12.33
C GLU A 275 25.84 -20.74 12.10
N CYS A 276 26.14 -19.85 11.13
CA CYS A 276 27.51 -19.40 10.88
C CYS A 276 28.11 -18.65 12.08
N THR A 277 27.30 -17.82 12.74
CA THR A 277 27.72 -17.07 13.94
C THR A 277 27.98 -18.03 15.10
N LYS A 278 27.09 -19.01 15.32
CA LYS A 278 27.25 -20.03 16.36
C LYS A 278 28.56 -20.80 16.18
N LYS A 279 28.86 -21.24 14.96
CA LYS A 279 30.11 -21.94 14.64
C LYS A 279 31.34 -21.09 14.98
N LYS A 280 31.36 -19.81 14.58
CA LYS A 280 32.45 -18.89 14.93
C LYS A 280 32.62 -18.73 16.44
N THR A 281 31.53 -18.65 17.20
CA THR A 281 31.62 -18.57 18.67
C THR A 281 32.13 -19.84 19.32
N GLU A 282 31.78 -21.02 18.79
CA GLU A 282 32.33 -22.31 19.25
C GLU A 282 33.83 -22.41 18.97
N ASP A 283 34.27 -22.00 17.77
CA ASP A 283 35.68 -21.94 17.39
C ASP A 283 36.47 -20.99 18.32
N MET A 284 35.94 -19.79 18.57
CA MET A 284 36.54 -18.82 19.52
C MET A 284 36.62 -19.36 20.95
N ALA A 285 35.60 -20.09 21.41
CA ALA A 285 35.61 -20.70 22.74
C ALA A 285 36.71 -21.76 22.86
N HIS A 286 36.92 -22.56 21.81
CA HIS A 286 37.99 -23.56 21.76
C HIS A 286 39.40 -22.92 21.76
N GLU A 287 39.61 -21.84 21.01
CA GLU A 287 40.87 -21.08 21.02
C GLU A 287 41.17 -20.46 22.39
N LEU A 288 40.15 -19.92 23.07
CA LEU A 288 40.29 -19.35 24.41
C LEU A 288 40.72 -20.42 25.43
N GLU A 289 40.13 -21.60 25.37
CA GLU A 289 40.48 -22.71 26.27
C GLU A 289 41.92 -23.19 26.04
N THR A 290 42.36 -23.24 24.79
CA THR A 290 43.75 -23.55 24.43
C THR A 290 44.70 -22.49 24.99
N SER A 291 44.33 -21.22 24.85
CA SER A 291 45.11 -20.10 25.38
C SER A 291 45.21 -20.13 26.90
N LYS A 292 44.13 -20.47 27.62
CA LYS A 292 44.14 -20.65 29.08
C LYS A 292 45.10 -21.75 29.52
N LYS A 293 45.12 -22.90 28.82
CA LYS A 293 46.07 -23.98 29.10
C LYS A 293 47.51 -23.54 28.91
N THR A 294 47.80 -22.81 27.84
CA THR A 294 49.14 -22.25 27.59
C THR A 294 49.54 -21.25 28.68
N ILE A 295 48.65 -20.34 29.07
CA ILE A 295 48.90 -19.38 30.16
C ILE A 295 49.19 -20.10 31.48
N SER A 296 48.44 -21.16 31.80
CA SER A 296 48.68 -21.98 33.00
C SER A 296 50.06 -22.63 32.99
N LEU A 297 50.47 -23.22 31.85
CA LEU A 297 51.81 -23.80 31.68
C LEU A 297 52.93 -22.77 31.87
N VAL A 298 52.81 -21.61 31.23
CA VAL A 298 53.80 -20.52 31.36
C VAL A 298 53.86 -20.01 32.80
N THR A 299 52.72 -19.88 33.47
CA THR A 299 52.66 -19.46 34.88
C THR A 299 53.41 -20.44 35.78
N ASN A 300 53.25 -21.75 35.56
CA ASN A 300 54.00 -22.76 36.32
C ASN A 300 55.51 -22.66 36.08
N GLN A 301 55.95 -22.49 34.83
CA GLN A 301 57.36 -22.31 34.50
C GLN A 301 57.97 -21.06 35.16
N ILE A 302 57.23 -19.95 35.20
CA ILE A 302 57.65 -18.73 35.90
C ILE A 302 57.81 -19.00 37.40
N ASN A 303 56.89 -19.73 38.01
CA ASN A 303 56.98 -20.10 39.42
C ASN A 303 58.21 -20.98 39.70
N ASP A 304 58.49 -21.96 38.84
CA ASP A 304 59.69 -22.80 38.96
C ASP A 304 60.98 -21.98 38.85
N LEU A 305 61.05 -21.06 37.87
CA LEU A 305 62.19 -20.16 37.70
C LEU A 305 62.37 -19.22 38.89
N ASN A 306 61.28 -18.69 39.45
CA ASN A 306 61.33 -17.87 40.66
C ASN A 306 61.86 -18.67 41.86
N GLN A 307 61.45 -19.93 42.00
CA GLN A 307 61.95 -20.80 43.05
C GLN A 307 63.45 -21.09 42.88
N ILE A 308 63.90 -21.34 41.65
CA ILE A 308 65.33 -21.50 41.33
C ILE A 308 66.11 -20.22 41.66
N ASN A 309 65.56 -19.05 41.33
CA ASN A 309 66.20 -17.77 41.62
C ASN A 309 66.32 -17.53 43.14
N LEU A 310 65.26 -17.84 43.91
CA LEU A 310 65.30 -17.77 45.38
C LEU A 310 66.36 -18.71 45.97
N ASP A 311 66.48 -19.92 45.45
CA ASP A 311 67.52 -20.87 45.86
C ASP A 311 68.93 -20.35 45.55
N LEU A 312 69.14 -19.79 44.35
CA LEU A 312 70.42 -19.16 43.96
C LEU A 312 70.78 -17.96 44.85
N LEU A 313 69.82 -17.07 45.13
CA LEU A 313 70.01 -15.93 46.05
C LEU A 313 70.39 -16.41 47.45
N SER A 314 69.76 -17.49 47.94
CA SER A 314 70.11 -18.08 49.23
C SER A 314 71.55 -18.61 49.24
N LYS A 315 71.99 -19.27 48.17
CA LYS A 315 73.35 -19.78 48.00
C LYS A 315 74.38 -18.66 47.92
N ILE A 316 74.08 -17.57 47.22
CA ILE A 316 74.93 -16.37 47.15
C ILE A 316 75.10 -15.77 48.56
N ASN A 317 74.01 -15.59 49.31
CA ASN A 317 74.08 -15.09 50.69
C ASN A 317 74.93 -15.99 51.61
N VAL A 318 74.89 -17.32 51.43
CA VAL A 318 75.75 -18.25 52.17
C VAL A 318 77.22 -18.04 51.79
N MET A 319 77.54 -17.98 50.49
CA MET A 319 78.92 -17.75 50.02
C MET A 319 79.49 -16.40 50.47
N GLU A 320 78.70 -15.32 50.44
CA GLU A 320 79.11 -14.01 50.92
C GLU A 320 79.41 -14.03 52.43
N ASN A 321 78.58 -14.71 53.22
CA ASN A 321 78.82 -14.90 54.65
C ASN A 321 80.07 -15.77 54.93
N GLU A 322 80.28 -16.85 54.18
CA GLU A 322 81.48 -17.69 54.31
C GLU A 322 82.75 -16.93 53.94
N ASN A 323 82.74 -16.18 52.84
CA ASN A 323 83.86 -15.31 52.44
C ASN A 323 84.13 -14.22 53.48
N PHE A 324 83.08 -13.67 54.12
CA PHE A 324 83.23 -12.72 55.22
C PHE A 324 83.83 -13.38 56.47
N ILE A 325 83.42 -14.60 56.82
CA ILE A 325 84.01 -15.37 57.94
C ILE A 325 85.47 -15.73 57.64
N GLU A 326 85.80 -16.18 56.43
CA GLU A 326 87.16 -16.40 55.93
C GLU A 326 87.99 -15.12 56.04
N PHE A 327 87.47 -13.97 55.61
CA PHE A 327 88.11 -12.67 55.72
C PHE A 327 88.38 -12.29 57.19
N ILE A 328 87.42 -12.49 58.10
CA ILE A 328 87.60 -12.27 59.55
C ILE A 328 88.64 -13.24 60.14
N LYS A 329 88.64 -14.51 59.74
CA LYS A 329 89.63 -15.52 60.17
C LYS A 329 91.04 -15.14 59.71
N ARG A 330 91.21 -14.72 58.44
CA ARG A 330 92.49 -14.19 57.93
C ARG A 330 92.94 -12.95 58.72
N LYS A 331 92.04 -11.99 58.96
CA LYS A 331 92.37 -10.80 59.78
C LYS A 331 92.74 -11.12 61.23
N ARG A 332 92.17 -12.18 61.81
CA ARG A 332 92.53 -12.67 63.16
C ARG A 332 93.85 -13.44 63.17
N ALA A 333 94.18 -14.17 62.11
CA ALA A 333 95.49 -14.82 61.95
C ALA A 333 96.62 -13.78 61.89
N PHE A 334 96.43 -12.70 61.13
CA PHE A 334 97.38 -11.58 61.08
C PHE A 334 97.55 -10.82 62.42
N LYS A 335 96.62 -10.95 63.37
CA LYS A 335 96.73 -10.32 64.70
C LYS A 335 97.45 -11.19 65.74
N LYS A 336 97.81 -12.43 65.41
CA LYS A 336 98.52 -13.34 66.33
C LYS A 336 100.03 -13.41 66.12
N GLU A 337 100.58 -12.75 65.10
CA GLU A 337 102.03 -12.72 64.84
C GLU A 337 102.76 -11.46 65.38
N ASP A 338 102.05 -10.56 66.07
CA ASP A 338 102.60 -9.30 66.62
C ASP A 338 102.49 -9.18 68.15
N ARG A 339 102.58 -10.29 68.89
CA ARG A 339 102.77 -10.27 70.36
C ARG A 339 103.70 -11.35 70.86
#